data_AF-A0A2N2GIE6-F1
#
_entry.id   AF-A0A2N2GIE6-F1
#
_cell.length_a   1.000
_cell.length_b   1.000
_cell.length_c   1.000
_cell.angle_alpha   90.00
_cell.angle_beta   90.00
_cell.angle_gamma   90.00
#
_symmetry.space_group_name_H-M   'P 1'
#
loop_
_entity.id
_entity.type
_entity.pdbx_description
1 polymer ?
#
loop_
_entity_poly.entity_id
_entity_poly.type
_entity_poly.pdbx_seq_one_letter_code
_entity_poly.pdbx_strand_id
1 'polypeptide(L)'
;MREWFENLSLRIKLFLLVGFVALSMVSSVVIAQFIIHRVQIGGDMYTGIELKMDYIDKVARIRLNLNLLNSILKGQIMEYDPESLSGLKTTSAKFNEAIEEMRESIAKPAGKKMYCGSCHAMEQAPATVASYDELAAFWPVMDEIIKTKILPSLEKGDEATALEAFDGEFFEKYYSLMQSTKAAVDELRGGQEITKEKAMAEVKMFGLFFIVGGVISLVAVGLFAFFVVQMLVRSINTIVRDLDESADRISEEAQATASTSQTVAEMASEMAASLE
;
A
#
# COMPACT_ATOMS: atom_id res chain seq x y z
N MET A 1 20.86 -0.27 33.91
CA MET A 1 19.73 0.59 33.47
C MET A 1 19.03 1.30 34.64
N ARG A 2 18.71 0.61 35.74
CA ARG A 2 18.03 1.21 36.89
C ARG A 2 18.81 2.38 37.53
N GLU A 3 20.10 2.19 37.82
CA GLU A 3 20.96 3.25 38.38
C GLU A 3 21.13 4.45 37.45
N TRP A 4 21.25 4.20 36.13
CA TRP A 4 21.33 5.27 35.13
C TRP A 4 20.06 6.13 35.14
N PHE A 5 18.89 5.51 35.22
CA PHE A 5 17.62 6.22 35.26
C PHE A 5 17.39 6.92 36.61
N GLU A 6 17.76 6.29 37.72
CA GLU A 6 17.64 6.88 39.05
C GLU A 6 18.48 8.16 39.18
N ASN A 7 19.68 8.20 38.60
CA ASN A 7 20.60 9.34 38.62
C ASN A 7 20.20 10.53 37.72
N LEU A 8 19.18 10.39 36.87
CA LEU A 8 18.71 11.49 36.02
C LEU A 8 17.86 12.50 36.79
N SER A 9 18.03 13.79 36.50
CA SER A 9 17.16 14.84 37.03
C SER A 9 15.72 14.66 36.55
N LEU A 10 14.75 15.10 37.35
CA LEU A 10 13.32 15.04 37.03
C LEU A 10 13.02 15.69 35.67
N ARG A 11 13.70 16.82 35.37
CA ARG A 11 13.58 17.54 34.10
C ARG A 11 13.94 16.64 32.92
N ILE A 12 15.08 15.94 33.00
CA ILE A 12 15.52 15.04 31.91
C ILE A 12 14.53 13.88 31.74
N LYS A 13 14.04 13.30 32.84
CA LYS A 13 13.02 12.24 32.80
C LYS A 13 11.74 12.69 32.09
N LEU A 14 11.23 13.88 32.40
CA LEU A 14 10.05 14.43 31.72
C LEU A 14 10.30 14.71 30.24
N PHE A 15 11.47 15.26 29.89
CA PHE A 15 11.85 15.47 28.48
C PHE A 15 11.97 14.16 27.70
N LEU A 16 12.49 13.10 28.32
CA LEU A 16 12.54 11.77 27.69
C LEU A 16 11.15 11.19 27.45
N LEU A 17 10.20 11.37 28.38
CA LEU A 17 8.81 10.95 28.17
C LEU A 17 8.16 11.71 27.00
N VAL A 18 8.25 13.04 27.01
CA VAL A 18 7.68 13.87 25.94
C VAL A 18 8.35 13.56 24.60
N GLY A 19 9.67 13.39 24.59
CA GLY A 19 10.44 13.01 23.41
C GLY A 19 10.06 11.64 22.86
N PHE A 20 9.85 10.65 23.74
CA PHE A 20 9.38 9.33 23.35
C PHE A 20 8.00 9.39 22.69
N VAL A 21 7.04 10.09 23.30
CA VAL A 21 5.69 10.25 22.76
C VAL A 21 5.70 10.99 21.43
N ALA A 22 6.47 12.07 21.33
CA ALA A 22 6.58 12.84 20.09
C ALA A 22 7.20 11.99 18.96
N LEU A 23 8.30 11.28 19.25
CA LEU A 23 8.97 10.41 18.27
C LEU A 23 8.08 9.25 17.84
N SER A 24 7.36 8.61 18.78
CA SER A 24 6.45 7.52 18.46
C SER A 24 5.30 8.00 17.59
N MET A 25 4.77 9.19 17.86
CA MET A 25 3.68 9.79 17.08
C MET A 25 4.16 10.16 15.67
N VAL A 26 5.32 10.80 15.53
CA VAL A 26 5.90 11.14 14.22
C VAL A 26 6.19 9.88 13.42
N SER A 27 6.82 8.87 14.03
CA SER A 27 7.14 7.59 13.37
C SER A 27 5.88 6.87 12.91
N SER A 28 4.83 6.87 13.75
CA SER A 28 3.51 6.32 13.42
C SER A 28 2.91 7.00 12.20
N VAL A 29 2.94 8.34 12.15
CA VAL A 29 2.42 9.11 11.00
C VAL A 29 3.23 8.82 9.73
N VAL A 30 4.56 8.78 9.80
CA VAL A 30 5.42 8.50 8.64
C VAL A 30 5.15 7.10 8.08
N ILE A 31 5.07 6.08 8.95
CA ILE A 31 4.76 4.71 8.54
C ILE A 31 3.36 4.65 7.94
N ALA A 32 2.36 5.30 8.56
CA ALA A 32 1.00 5.33 8.04
C ALA A 32 0.93 5.99 6.66
N GLN A 33 1.61 7.13 6.47
CA GLN A 33 1.67 7.82 5.17
C GLN A 33 2.34 6.96 4.10
N PHE A 34 3.43 6.26 4.43
CA PHE A 34 4.08 5.33 3.50
C PHE A 34 3.14 4.23 3.02
N ILE A 35 2.36 3.64 3.94
CA ILE A 35 1.39 2.57 3.61
C ILE A 35 0.24 3.12 2.78
N ILE A 36 -0.32 4.26 3.20
CA ILE A 36 -1.41 4.93 2.47
C ILE A 36 -0.95 5.19 1.05
N HIS A 37 0.24 5.76 0.84
CA HIS A 37 0.76 6.04 -0.50
C HIS A 37 0.90 4.79 -1.38
N ARG A 38 1.21 3.63 -0.80
CA ARG A 38 1.39 2.38 -1.54
C ARG A 38 0.07 1.68 -1.89
N VAL A 39 -0.91 1.69 -0.98
CA VAL A 39 -2.12 0.86 -1.06
C VAL A 39 -3.38 1.64 -1.45
N GLN A 40 -3.41 2.96 -1.28
CA GLN A 40 -4.58 3.78 -1.65
C GLN A 40 -4.82 3.82 -3.16
N ILE A 41 -6.00 4.30 -3.56
CA ILE A 41 -6.33 4.60 -4.96
C ILE A 41 -5.30 5.60 -5.51
N GLY A 42 -4.61 5.24 -6.59
CA GLY A 42 -3.50 6.01 -7.17
C GLY A 42 -2.13 5.73 -6.56
N GLY A 43 -2.02 4.81 -5.60
CA GLY A 43 -0.77 4.25 -5.11
C GLY A 43 -0.24 3.13 -6.00
N ASP A 44 1.07 2.87 -5.93
CA ASP A 44 1.76 1.96 -6.87
C ASP A 44 1.13 0.55 -6.94
N MET A 45 0.72 -0.01 -5.79
CA MET A 45 0.15 -1.36 -5.75
C MET A 45 -1.25 -1.41 -6.33
N TYR A 46 -2.08 -0.40 -6.04
CA TYR A 46 -3.42 -0.29 -6.59
C TYR A 46 -3.39 -0.04 -8.10
N THR A 47 -2.54 0.89 -8.55
CA THR A 47 -2.32 1.15 -9.97
C THR A 47 -1.81 -0.09 -10.70
N GLY A 48 -0.96 -0.91 -10.07
CA GLY A 48 -0.55 -2.19 -10.64
C GLY A 48 -1.70 -3.19 -10.81
N ILE A 49 -2.68 -3.20 -9.91
CA ILE A 49 -3.90 -4.03 -10.04
C ILE A 49 -4.79 -3.49 -11.16
N GLU A 50 -5.00 -2.17 -11.23
CA GLU A 50 -5.79 -1.54 -12.29
C GLU A 50 -5.20 -1.81 -13.68
N LEU A 51 -3.88 -1.67 -13.84
CA LEU A 51 -3.20 -1.96 -15.11
C LEU A 51 -3.40 -3.42 -15.54
N LYS A 52 -3.36 -4.38 -14.61
CA LYS A 52 -3.65 -5.78 -14.91
C LYS A 52 -5.10 -5.98 -15.34
N MET A 53 -6.06 -5.37 -14.63
CA MET A 53 -7.48 -5.46 -14.97
C MET A 53 -7.79 -4.87 -16.34
N ASP A 54 -7.22 -3.69 -16.64
CA ASP A 54 -7.35 -3.03 -17.93
C ASP A 54 -6.78 -3.90 -19.06
N TYR A 55 -5.61 -4.52 -18.85
CA TYR A 55 -5.03 -5.41 -19.85
C TYR A 55 -5.86 -6.70 -20.03
N ILE A 56 -6.42 -7.27 -18.95
CA ILE A 56 -7.36 -8.40 -19.04
C ILE A 56 -8.59 -8.04 -19.90
N ASP A 57 -9.16 -6.84 -19.72
CA ASP A 57 -10.29 -6.38 -20.53
C ASP A 57 -9.92 -6.28 -22.01
N LYS A 58 -8.74 -5.71 -22.32
CA LYS A 58 -8.23 -5.63 -23.70
C LYS A 58 -8.10 -7.00 -24.35
N VAL A 59 -7.49 -7.98 -23.66
CA VAL A 59 -7.36 -9.35 -24.19
C VAL A 59 -8.73 -10.02 -24.35
N ALA A 60 -9.66 -9.81 -23.41
CA ALA A 60 -11.02 -10.33 -23.50
C ALA A 60 -11.79 -9.73 -24.70
N ARG A 61 -11.61 -8.43 -24.96
CA ARG A 61 -12.18 -7.74 -26.12
C ARG A 61 -11.64 -8.27 -27.43
N ILE A 62 -10.34 -8.60 -27.50
CA ILE A 62 -9.75 -9.26 -28.67
C ILE A 62 -10.37 -10.63 -28.91
N ARG A 63 -10.54 -11.45 -27.87
CA ARG A 63 -11.26 -12.74 -28.03
C ARG A 63 -12.67 -12.56 -28.55
N LEU A 64 -13.40 -11.57 -28.03
CA LEU A 64 -14.75 -11.29 -28.49
C LEU A 64 -14.74 -10.90 -29.98
N ASN A 65 -13.83 -10.01 -30.37
CA ASN A 65 -13.67 -9.58 -31.76
C ASN A 65 -13.23 -10.73 -32.67
N LEU A 66 -12.36 -11.66 -32.20
CA LEU A 66 -11.96 -12.84 -32.96
C LEU A 66 -13.16 -13.74 -33.25
N ASN A 67 -13.98 -14.03 -32.23
CA ASN A 67 -15.18 -14.84 -32.42
C ASN A 67 -16.18 -14.15 -33.35
N LEU A 68 -16.36 -12.83 -33.21
CA LEU A 68 -17.23 -12.05 -34.09
C LEU A 68 -16.73 -12.08 -35.54
N LEU A 69 -15.44 -11.85 -35.77
CA LEU A 69 -14.82 -11.92 -37.09
C LEU A 69 -15.03 -13.29 -37.72
N ASN A 70 -14.73 -14.36 -36.99
CA ASN A 70 -14.92 -15.75 -37.43
C ASN A 70 -16.39 -16.03 -37.78
N SER A 71 -17.35 -15.52 -36.99
CA SER A 71 -18.78 -15.64 -37.28
C SER A 71 -19.20 -14.87 -38.54
N ILE A 72 -18.71 -13.64 -38.73
CA ILE A 72 -19.01 -12.82 -39.91
C ILE A 72 -18.46 -13.50 -41.16
N LEU A 73 -17.22 -13.97 -41.13
CA LEU A 73 -16.60 -14.64 -42.28
C LEU A 73 -17.32 -15.92 -42.66
N LYS A 74 -17.71 -16.76 -41.69
CA LYS A 74 -18.53 -17.94 -41.97
C LYS A 74 -19.88 -17.57 -42.59
N GLY A 75 -20.51 -16.51 -42.10
CA GLY A 75 -21.75 -15.98 -42.70
C GLY A 75 -21.54 -15.58 -44.16
N GLN A 76 -20.48 -14.83 -44.46
CA GLN A 76 -20.14 -14.41 -45.83
C GLN A 76 -19.81 -15.58 -46.76
N ILE A 77 -19.19 -16.64 -46.23
CA ILE A 77 -18.90 -17.85 -47.02
C ILE A 77 -20.20 -18.58 -47.36
N MET A 78 -21.11 -18.73 -46.40
CA MET A 78 -22.39 -19.43 -46.61
C MET A 78 -23.36 -18.63 -47.49
N GLU A 79 -23.43 -17.32 -47.30
CA GLU A 79 -24.31 -16.41 -48.02
C GLU A 79 -23.59 -15.07 -48.19
N TYR A 80 -22.95 -14.89 -49.34
CA TYR A 80 -22.21 -13.67 -49.63
C TYR A 80 -23.16 -12.48 -49.78
N ASP A 81 -22.98 -11.48 -48.91
CA ASP A 81 -23.76 -10.25 -48.90
C ASP A 81 -22.82 -9.02 -48.83
N PRO A 82 -22.67 -8.27 -49.93
CA PRO A 82 -21.85 -7.07 -49.97
C PRO A 82 -22.25 -5.99 -48.96
N GLU A 83 -23.53 -5.91 -48.58
CA GLU A 83 -24.02 -4.86 -47.67
C GLU A 83 -23.53 -5.08 -46.23
N SER A 84 -23.32 -6.34 -45.84
CA SER A 84 -22.82 -6.71 -44.51
C SER A 84 -21.29 -6.67 -44.37
N LEU A 85 -20.54 -6.37 -45.44
CA LEU A 85 -19.07 -6.19 -45.40
C LEU A 85 -18.61 -5.01 -44.53
N SER A 86 -19.50 -4.06 -44.24
CA SER A 86 -19.22 -2.95 -43.31
C SER A 86 -18.88 -3.44 -41.89
N GLY A 87 -19.53 -4.51 -41.43
CA GLY A 87 -19.26 -5.15 -40.14
C GLY A 87 -17.88 -5.79 -40.09
N LEU A 88 -17.44 -6.41 -41.21
CA LEU A 88 -16.12 -7.01 -41.35
C LEU A 88 -15.01 -5.94 -41.28
N LYS A 89 -15.16 -4.84 -42.02
CA LYS A 89 -14.20 -3.71 -42.00
C LYS A 89 -14.09 -3.10 -40.61
N THR A 90 -15.23 -2.87 -39.95
CA THR A 90 -15.27 -2.30 -38.59
C THR A 90 -14.60 -3.22 -37.58
N THR A 91 -14.85 -4.52 -37.65
CA THR A 91 -14.24 -5.51 -36.74
C THR A 91 -12.75 -5.63 -36.99
N SER A 92 -12.33 -5.58 -38.26
CA SER A 92 -10.91 -5.62 -38.65
C SER A 92 -10.13 -4.41 -38.11
N ALA A 93 -10.71 -3.20 -38.19
CA ALA A 93 -10.08 -2.00 -37.66
C ALA A 93 -9.82 -2.07 -36.14
N LYS A 94 -10.73 -2.68 -35.37
CA LYS A 94 -10.59 -2.86 -33.91
C LYS A 94 -9.37 -3.66 -33.50
N PHE A 95 -8.87 -4.57 -34.34
CA PHE A 95 -7.64 -5.31 -34.03
C PHE A 95 -6.40 -4.43 -34.14
N ASN A 96 -6.35 -3.54 -35.13
CA ASN A 96 -5.25 -2.58 -35.25
C ASN A 96 -5.21 -1.63 -34.04
N GLU A 97 -6.37 -1.15 -33.61
CA GLU A 97 -6.50 -0.34 -32.38
C GLU A 97 -6.03 -1.13 -31.15
N ALA A 98 -6.50 -2.38 -31.00
CA ALA A 98 -6.15 -3.20 -29.86
C ALA A 98 -4.65 -3.54 -29.78
N ILE A 99 -3.99 -3.74 -30.93
CA ILE A 99 -2.53 -3.97 -30.99
C ILE A 99 -1.78 -2.77 -30.43
N GLU A 100 -2.13 -1.54 -30.84
CA GLU A 100 -1.47 -0.34 -30.32
C GLU A 100 -1.77 -0.12 -28.83
N GLU A 101 -3.02 -0.31 -28.39
CA GLU A 101 -3.40 -0.19 -26.98
C GLU A 101 -2.66 -1.20 -26.07
N MET A 102 -2.50 -2.44 -26.53
CA MET A 102 -1.75 -3.47 -25.81
C MET A 102 -0.26 -3.16 -25.79
N ARG A 103 0.30 -2.71 -26.92
CA ARG A 103 1.71 -2.30 -27.03
C ARG A 103 2.06 -1.22 -26.00
N GLU A 104 1.23 -0.19 -25.86
CA GLU A 104 1.42 0.85 -24.85
C GLU A 104 1.41 0.32 -23.41
N SER A 105 0.76 -0.81 -23.17
CA SER A 105 0.63 -1.38 -21.83
C SER A 105 1.87 -2.22 -21.45
N ILE A 106 2.52 -2.86 -22.42
CA ILE A 106 3.69 -3.73 -22.21
C ILE A 106 5.03 -3.02 -22.45
N ALA A 107 5.09 -2.10 -23.41
CA ALA A 107 6.29 -1.33 -23.74
C ALA A 107 6.14 0.08 -23.18
N LYS A 108 7.18 0.61 -22.53
CA LYS A 108 7.17 1.92 -21.87
C LYS A 108 6.63 3.01 -22.81
N PRO A 109 5.38 3.47 -22.65
CA PRO A 109 4.84 4.48 -23.53
C PRO A 109 5.40 5.85 -23.12
N ALA A 110 5.60 6.73 -24.10
CA ALA A 110 6.15 8.05 -23.85
C ALA A 110 5.25 8.83 -22.87
N GLY A 111 5.82 9.28 -21.76
CA GLY A 111 5.12 10.12 -20.77
C GLY A 111 4.30 9.41 -19.69
N LYS A 112 4.09 8.07 -19.73
CA LYS A 112 3.48 7.37 -18.58
C LYS A 112 4.55 6.96 -17.56
N LYS A 113 4.25 7.19 -16.28
CA LYS A 113 5.11 6.79 -15.15
C LYS A 113 5.05 5.29 -14.87
N MET A 114 3.90 4.65 -15.13
CA MET A 114 3.64 3.23 -14.83
C MET A 114 3.08 2.52 -16.07
N TYR A 115 3.59 1.32 -16.33
CA TYR A 115 3.11 0.34 -17.32
C TYR A 115 3.34 -1.08 -16.76
N CYS A 116 2.93 -2.14 -17.44
CA CYS A 116 3.05 -3.51 -16.90
C CYS A 116 4.49 -3.84 -16.46
N GLY A 117 5.48 -3.48 -17.30
CA GLY A 117 6.90 -3.65 -16.99
C GLY A 117 7.46 -2.72 -15.91
N SER A 118 6.69 -1.76 -15.38
CA SER A 118 7.08 -0.97 -14.20
C SER A 118 6.88 -1.75 -12.89
N CYS A 119 5.93 -2.67 -12.85
CA CYS A 119 5.55 -3.38 -11.64
C CYS A 119 6.20 -4.77 -11.52
N HIS A 120 6.55 -5.39 -12.65
CA HIS A 120 7.17 -6.71 -12.70
C HIS A 120 8.01 -6.86 -13.97
N ALA A 121 8.94 -7.80 -13.95
CA ALA A 121 9.70 -8.21 -15.11
C ALA A 121 8.75 -8.93 -16.10
N MET A 122 8.74 -8.54 -17.38
CA MET A 122 7.82 -9.11 -18.38
C MET A 122 8.10 -10.59 -18.63
N GLU A 123 9.31 -11.04 -18.32
CA GLU A 123 9.73 -12.45 -18.32
C GLU A 123 8.94 -13.30 -17.32
N GLN A 124 8.30 -12.68 -16.32
CA GLN A 124 7.42 -13.36 -15.36
C GLN A 124 5.97 -13.50 -15.87
N ALA A 125 5.65 -12.91 -17.03
CA ALA A 125 4.35 -13.03 -17.68
C ALA A 125 4.51 -13.43 -19.17
N PRO A 126 5.14 -14.59 -19.45
CA PRO A 126 5.46 -15.00 -20.82
C PRO A 126 4.21 -15.19 -21.68
N ALA A 127 3.09 -15.69 -21.13
CA ALA A 127 1.88 -15.87 -21.91
C ALA A 127 1.26 -14.53 -22.32
N THR A 128 1.35 -13.52 -21.45
CA THR A 128 0.91 -12.16 -21.71
C THR A 128 1.66 -11.54 -22.88
N VAL A 129 2.99 -11.64 -22.89
CA VAL A 129 3.84 -11.13 -23.98
C VAL A 129 3.60 -11.91 -25.26
N ALA A 130 3.59 -13.25 -25.20
CA ALA A 130 3.35 -14.10 -26.35
C ALA A 130 1.99 -13.80 -27.02
N SER A 131 0.94 -13.54 -26.25
CA SER A 131 -0.38 -13.20 -26.80
C SER A 131 -0.37 -11.89 -27.60
N TYR A 132 0.43 -10.91 -27.20
CA TYR A 132 0.61 -9.68 -27.96
C TYR A 132 1.44 -9.94 -29.22
N ASP A 133 2.58 -10.61 -29.10
CA ASP A 133 3.49 -10.86 -30.22
C ASP A 133 2.80 -11.69 -31.31
N GLU A 134 2.04 -12.73 -30.92
CA GLU A 134 1.24 -13.52 -31.85
C GLU A 134 0.14 -12.69 -32.50
N LEU A 135 -0.59 -11.87 -31.75
CA LEU A 135 -1.63 -11.00 -32.33
C LEU A 135 -1.03 -10.03 -33.35
N ALA A 136 0.06 -9.36 -33.00
CA ALA A 136 0.74 -8.40 -33.86
C ALA A 136 1.32 -9.07 -35.13
N ALA A 137 1.76 -10.33 -35.02
CA ALA A 137 2.29 -11.09 -36.15
C ALA A 137 1.20 -11.70 -37.05
N PHE A 138 0.14 -12.27 -36.45
CA PHE A 138 -0.85 -13.07 -37.18
C PHE A 138 -1.99 -12.24 -37.73
N TRP A 139 -2.41 -11.19 -37.04
CA TRP A 139 -3.52 -10.36 -37.50
C TRP A 139 -3.30 -9.77 -38.91
N PRO A 140 -2.15 -9.14 -39.24
CA PRO A 140 -1.92 -8.61 -40.58
C PRO A 140 -2.04 -9.67 -41.67
N VAL A 141 -1.57 -10.89 -41.39
CA VAL A 141 -1.64 -12.02 -42.34
C VAL A 141 -3.09 -12.50 -42.50
N MET A 142 -3.84 -12.58 -41.40
CA MET A 142 -5.27 -12.94 -41.45
C MET A 142 -6.09 -11.89 -42.23
N ASP A 143 -5.84 -10.61 -42.01
CA ASP A 143 -6.48 -9.50 -42.73
C ASP A 143 -6.13 -9.53 -44.23
N GLU A 144 -4.88 -9.87 -44.57
CA GLU A 144 -4.46 -10.07 -45.96
C GLU A 144 -5.18 -11.27 -46.61
N ILE A 145 -5.29 -12.41 -45.92
CA ILE A 145 -6.04 -13.58 -46.42
C ILE A 145 -7.50 -13.21 -46.71
N ILE A 146 -8.14 -12.47 -45.80
CA ILE A 146 -9.51 -11.99 -45.99
C ILE A 146 -9.62 -11.14 -47.26
N LYS A 147 -8.74 -10.16 -47.43
CA LYS A 147 -8.81 -9.16 -48.52
C LYS A 147 -8.38 -9.71 -49.87
N THR A 148 -7.47 -10.67 -49.90
CA THR A 148 -6.83 -11.13 -51.15
C THR A 148 -7.32 -12.49 -51.63
N LYS A 149 -7.76 -13.36 -50.71
CA LYS A 149 -8.23 -14.72 -51.03
C LYS A 149 -9.73 -14.86 -50.80
N ILE A 150 -10.22 -14.61 -49.59
CA ILE A 150 -11.61 -14.91 -49.21
C ILE A 150 -12.61 -14.01 -49.95
N LEU A 151 -12.57 -12.70 -49.71
CA LEU A 151 -13.55 -11.77 -50.29
C LEU A 151 -13.56 -11.79 -51.83
N PRO A 152 -12.41 -11.75 -52.53
CA PRO A 152 -12.40 -11.78 -53.99
C PRO A 152 -12.91 -13.10 -54.59
N SER A 153 -12.82 -14.22 -53.85
CA SER A 153 -13.39 -15.51 -54.28
C SER A 153 -14.90 -15.51 -54.14
N LEU A 154 -15.41 -14.97 -53.02
CA LEU A 154 -16.85 -14.82 -52.79
C LEU A 154 -17.51 -13.86 -53.81
N GLU A 155 -16.85 -12.75 -54.15
CA GLU A 155 -17.29 -11.83 -55.20
C GLU A 155 -17.45 -12.50 -56.58
N LYS A 156 -16.67 -13.57 -56.84
CA LYS A 156 -16.73 -14.35 -58.08
C LYS A 156 -17.69 -15.54 -57.99
N GLY A 157 -18.33 -15.75 -56.85
CA GLY A 157 -19.18 -16.93 -56.58
C GLY A 157 -18.39 -18.23 -56.39
N ASP A 158 -17.08 -18.15 -56.12
CA ASP A 158 -16.22 -19.31 -55.87
C ASP A 158 -16.11 -19.59 -54.36
N GLU A 159 -17.18 -20.17 -53.82
CA GLU A 159 -17.28 -20.54 -52.40
C GLU A 159 -16.22 -21.56 -51.98
N ALA A 160 -15.88 -22.52 -52.86
CA ALA A 160 -14.94 -23.59 -52.56
C ALA A 160 -13.53 -23.03 -52.25
N THR A 161 -13.05 -22.11 -53.09
CA THR A 161 -11.75 -21.44 -52.85
C THR A 161 -11.79 -20.55 -51.61
N ALA A 162 -12.91 -19.86 -51.35
CA ALA A 162 -13.06 -19.05 -50.14
C ALA A 162 -13.03 -19.92 -48.87
N LEU A 163 -13.71 -21.06 -48.88
CA LEU A 163 -13.74 -22.02 -47.78
C LEU A 163 -12.36 -22.65 -47.56
N GLU A 164 -11.63 -23.04 -48.62
CA GLU A 164 -10.27 -23.56 -48.50
C GLU A 164 -9.31 -22.55 -47.85
N ALA A 165 -9.38 -21.28 -48.29
CA ALA A 165 -8.57 -20.22 -47.68
C ALA A 165 -8.94 -19.95 -46.21
N PHE A 166 -10.22 -20.10 -45.87
CA PHE A 166 -10.73 -19.95 -44.51
C PHE A 166 -10.31 -21.11 -43.59
N ASP A 167 -10.61 -22.35 -43.96
CA ASP A 167 -10.34 -23.55 -43.15
C ASP A 167 -8.84 -23.89 -43.08
N GLY A 168 -8.05 -23.41 -44.04
CA GLY A 168 -6.60 -23.54 -44.06
C GLY A 168 -5.90 -22.46 -43.21
N GLU A 169 -5.18 -21.56 -43.89
CA GLU A 169 -4.27 -20.61 -43.27
C GLU A 169 -4.94 -19.65 -42.26
N PHE A 170 -6.19 -19.26 -42.51
CA PHE A 170 -6.91 -18.35 -41.62
C PHE A 170 -7.31 -19.03 -40.30
N PHE A 171 -7.94 -20.21 -40.37
CA PHE A 171 -8.45 -20.91 -39.19
C PHE A 171 -7.32 -21.36 -38.25
N GLU A 172 -6.17 -21.78 -38.79
CA GLU A 172 -4.99 -22.12 -38.00
C GLU A 172 -4.54 -20.93 -37.13
N LYS A 173 -4.43 -19.73 -37.73
CA LYS A 173 -4.03 -18.51 -37.01
C LYS A 173 -5.09 -18.06 -36.02
N TYR A 174 -6.37 -18.09 -36.41
CA TYR A 174 -7.49 -17.82 -35.52
C TYR A 174 -7.44 -18.71 -34.27
N TYR A 175 -7.21 -20.01 -34.45
CA TYR A 175 -7.15 -20.97 -33.36
C TYR A 175 -5.95 -20.70 -32.44
N SER A 176 -4.77 -20.42 -33.00
CA SER A 176 -3.58 -20.03 -32.22
C SER A 176 -3.85 -18.78 -31.37
N LEU A 177 -4.40 -17.72 -31.96
CA LEU A 177 -4.75 -16.50 -31.23
C LEU A 177 -5.78 -16.76 -30.13
N MET A 178 -6.74 -17.66 -30.37
CA MET A 178 -7.69 -18.08 -29.35
C MET A 178 -7.03 -18.91 -28.23
N GLN A 179 -5.92 -19.61 -28.48
CA GLN A 179 -5.19 -20.28 -27.40
C GLN A 179 -4.33 -19.28 -26.61
N SER A 180 -3.52 -18.47 -27.28
CA SER A 180 -2.60 -17.54 -26.62
C SER A 180 -3.32 -16.46 -25.83
N THR A 181 -4.42 -15.90 -26.34
CA THR A 181 -5.25 -14.94 -25.59
C THR A 181 -5.89 -15.56 -24.35
N LYS A 182 -6.26 -16.85 -24.39
CA LYS A 182 -6.77 -17.56 -23.19
C LYS A 182 -5.66 -17.71 -22.16
N ALA A 183 -4.49 -18.18 -22.57
CA ALA A 183 -3.34 -18.36 -21.69
C ALA A 183 -2.94 -17.05 -21.01
N ALA A 184 -2.92 -15.94 -21.76
CA ALA A 184 -2.66 -14.61 -21.20
C ALA A 184 -3.70 -14.20 -20.14
N VAL A 185 -5.01 -14.38 -20.42
CA VAL A 185 -6.06 -14.07 -19.43
C VAL A 185 -5.91 -14.91 -18.17
N ASP A 186 -5.63 -16.21 -18.30
CA ASP A 186 -5.47 -17.11 -17.16
C ASP A 186 -4.23 -16.72 -16.32
N GLU A 187 -3.10 -16.39 -16.96
CA GLU A 187 -1.88 -15.89 -16.30
C GLU A 187 -2.11 -14.56 -15.58
N LEU A 188 -2.75 -13.59 -16.24
CA LEU A 188 -3.05 -12.27 -15.68
C LEU A 188 -4.01 -12.36 -14.49
N ARG A 189 -5.05 -13.19 -14.57
CA ARG A 189 -5.99 -13.43 -13.47
C ARG A 189 -5.30 -14.07 -12.27
N GLY A 190 -4.46 -15.09 -12.50
CA GLY A 190 -3.64 -15.69 -11.45
C GLY A 190 -2.72 -14.65 -10.79
N GLY A 191 -2.04 -13.85 -11.61
CA GLY A 191 -1.17 -12.77 -11.14
C GLY A 191 -1.93 -11.65 -10.41
N GLN A 192 -3.18 -11.36 -10.78
CA GLN A 192 -4.04 -10.37 -10.12
C GLN A 192 -4.43 -10.84 -8.72
N GLU A 193 -4.92 -12.08 -8.57
CA GLU A 193 -5.30 -12.64 -7.27
C GLU A 193 -4.10 -12.68 -6.31
N ILE A 194 -2.92 -13.11 -6.78
CA ILE A 194 -1.70 -13.08 -5.96
C ILE A 194 -1.36 -11.64 -5.51
N THR A 195 -1.53 -10.65 -6.39
CA THR A 195 -1.24 -9.24 -6.05
C THR A 195 -2.24 -8.72 -5.02
N LYS A 196 -3.51 -9.06 -5.16
CA LYS A 196 -4.57 -8.70 -4.22
C LYS A 196 -4.35 -9.37 -2.85
N GLU A 197 -4.00 -10.65 -2.84
CA GLU A 197 -3.66 -11.37 -1.60
C GLU A 197 -2.47 -10.73 -0.89
N LYS A 198 -1.40 -10.39 -1.63
CA LYS A 198 -0.24 -9.66 -1.07
C LYS A 198 -0.66 -8.30 -0.52
N ALA A 199 -1.50 -7.54 -1.23
CA ALA A 199 -1.97 -6.24 -0.76
C ALA A 199 -2.76 -6.38 0.56
N MET A 200 -3.67 -7.35 0.61
CA MET A 200 -4.44 -7.64 1.81
C MET A 200 -3.55 -8.12 2.97
N ALA A 201 -2.53 -8.93 2.69
CA ALA A 201 -1.58 -9.41 3.68
C ALA A 201 -0.69 -8.26 4.22
N GLU A 202 -0.20 -7.38 3.36
CA GLU A 202 0.54 -6.17 3.77
C GLU A 202 -0.33 -5.30 4.69
N VAL A 203 -1.57 -4.99 4.29
CA VAL A 203 -2.50 -4.21 5.11
C VAL A 203 -2.76 -4.87 6.48
N LYS A 204 -2.98 -6.19 6.51
CA LYS A 204 -3.20 -6.93 7.77
C LYS A 204 -1.96 -6.90 8.66
N MET A 205 -0.77 -7.13 8.10
CA MET A 205 0.49 -7.13 8.84
C MET A 205 0.75 -5.75 9.45
N PHE A 206 0.52 -4.67 8.70
CA PHE A 206 0.66 -3.31 9.21
C PHE A 206 -0.41 -2.97 10.24
N GLY A 207 -1.66 -3.37 10.02
CA GLY A 207 -2.71 -3.21 11.02
C GLY A 207 -2.35 -3.86 12.36
N LEU A 208 -1.81 -5.09 12.32
CA LEU A 208 -1.31 -5.79 13.50
C LEU A 208 -0.14 -5.02 14.15
N PHE A 209 0.83 -4.54 13.35
CA PHE A 209 1.95 -3.75 13.84
C PHE A 209 1.50 -2.48 14.57
N PHE A 210 0.52 -1.75 14.03
CA PHE A 210 -0.03 -0.56 14.70
C PHE A 210 -0.81 -0.90 15.97
N ILE A 211 -1.59 -1.99 15.98
CA ILE A 211 -2.32 -2.42 17.18
C ILE A 211 -1.32 -2.81 18.27
N VAL A 212 -0.38 -3.70 17.97
CA VAL A 212 0.61 -4.19 18.94
C VAL A 212 1.54 -3.06 19.39
N GLY A 213 2.07 -2.28 18.44
CA GLY A 213 2.93 -1.14 18.74
C GLY A 213 2.21 -0.06 19.54
N GLY A 214 0.93 0.19 19.26
CA GLY A 214 0.08 1.10 20.03
C GLY A 214 -0.12 0.62 21.47
N VAL A 215 -0.45 -0.66 21.66
CA VAL A 215 -0.59 -1.26 23.00
C VAL A 215 0.72 -1.19 23.78
N ILE A 216 1.86 -1.56 23.17
CA ILE A 216 3.18 -1.48 23.80
C ILE A 216 3.51 -0.04 24.19
N SER A 217 3.22 0.93 23.32
CA SER A 217 3.47 2.36 23.59
C SER A 217 2.63 2.85 24.76
N LEU A 218 1.34 2.48 24.83
CA LEU A 218 0.47 2.83 25.95
C LEU A 218 0.96 2.23 27.27
N VAL A 219 1.36 0.95 27.27
CA VAL A 219 1.92 0.29 28.45
C VAL A 219 3.22 0.96 28.88
N ALA A 220 4.12 1.29 27.95
CA ALA A 220 5.39 1.96 28.25
C ALA A 220 5.17 3.35 28.86
N VAL A 221 4.26 4.16 28.30
CA VAL A 221 3.90 5.47 28.84
C VAL A 221 3.26 5.33 30.21
N GLY A 222 2.35 4.37 30.39
CA GLY A 222 1.69 4.10 31.68
C GLY A 222 2.68 3.70 32.77
N LEU A 223 3.60 2.79 32.47
CA LEU A 223 4.67 2.39 33.39
C LEU A 223 5.58 3.56 33.74
N PHE A 224 6.00 4.35 32.75
CA PHE A 224 6.85 5.50 32.97
C PHE A 224 6.17 6.55 33.86
N ALA A 225 4.91 6.88 33.56
CA ALA A 225 4.10 7.80 34.35
C ALA A 225 3.97 7.32 35.80
N PHE A 226 3.71 6.01 36.00
CA PHE A 226 3.64 5.40 37.31
C PHE A 226 4.94 5.59 38.11
N PHE A 227 6.11 5.32 37.52
CA PHE A 227 7.40 5.52 38.19
C PHE A 227 7.69 6.98 38.52
N VAL A 228 7.36 7.91 37.62
CA VAL A 228 7.55 9.35 37.86
C VAL A 228 6.66 9.83 39.01
N VAL A 229 5.38 9.45 39.02
CA VAL A 229 4.45 9.79 40.11
C VAL A 229 4.95 9.22 41.44
N GLN A 230 5.37 7.96 41.46
CA GLN A 230 5.89 7.34 42.68
C GLN A 230 7.15 8.04 43.21
N MET A 231 8.05 8.47 42.32
CA MET A 231 9.25 9.23 42.67
C MET A 231 8.91 10.62 43.23
N LEU A 232 7.94 11.32 42.62
CA LEU A 232 7.48 12.62 43.10
C LEU A 232 6.82 12.52 44.48
N VAL A 233 5.91 11.57 44.67
CA VAL A 233 5.23 11.33 45.96
C VAL A 233 6.24 11.01 47.05
N ARG A 234 7.22 10.14 46.78
CA ARG A 234 8.30 9.85 47.74
C ARG A 234 9.10 11.10 48.10
N SER A 235 9.51 11.88 47.10
CA SER A 235 10.32 13.09 47.32
C SER A 235 9.54 14.13 48.15
N ILE A 236 8.25 14.32 47.85
CA ILE A 236 7.37 15.21 48.62
C ILE A 236 7.23 14.72 50.06
N ASN A 237 6.98 13.43 50.27
CA ASN A 237 6.83 12.87 51.62
C ASN A 237 8.13 13.01 52.44
N THR A 238 9.30 12.87 51.81
CA THR A 238 10.59 13.13 52.46
C THR A 238 10.72 14.60 52.87
N ILE A 239 10.43 15.54 51.97
CA ILE A 239 10.48 16.98 52.27
C ILE A 239 9.50 17.34 53.39
N VAL A 240 8.28 16.81 53.37
CA VAL A 240 7.28 17.03 54.42
C VAL A 240 7.79 16.52 55.77
N ARG A 241 8.39 15.33 55.81
CA ARG A 241 8.95 14.77 57.04
C ARG A 241 10.14 15.59 57.55
N ASP A 242 11.02 16.04 56.66
CA ASP A 242 12.19 16.84 57.04
C ASP A 242 11.76 18.25 57.53
N LEU A 243 10.68 18.80 56.98
CA LEU A 243 10.06 20.03 57.45
C LEU A 243 9.41 19.86 58.83
N ASP A 244 8.72 18.73 59.05
CA ASP A 244 8.12 18.38 60.34
C ASP A 244 9.19 18.26 61.43
N GLU A 245 10.27 17.52 61.15
CA GLU A 245 11.43 17.40 62.05
C GLU A 245 12.12 18.74 62.31
N SER A 246 12.22 19.61 61.29
CA SER A 246 12.78 20.95 61.44
C SER A 246 11.87 21.85 62.28
N ALA A 247 10.55 21.74 62.12
CA ALA A 247 9.57 22.48 62.91
C ALA A 247 9.60 22.04 64.37
N ASP A 248 9.73 20.74 64.64
CA ASP A 248 9.90 20.20 65.99
C ASP A 248 11.19 20.70 66.64
N ARG A 249 12.32 20.69 65.92
CA ARG A 249 13.59 21.26 66.43
C ARG A 249 13.49 22.75 66.73
N ILE A 250 12.86 23.53 65.85
CA ILE A 250 12.65 24.96 66.10
C ILE A 250 11.76 25.18 67.32
N SER A 251 10.72 24.37 67.48
CA SER A 251 9.84 24.43 68.64
C SER A 251 10.58 24.10 69.94
N GLU A 252 11.41 23.06 69.93
CA GLU A 252 12.25 22.65 71.06
C GLU A 252 13.30 23.74 71.40
N GLU A 253 14.00 24.29 70.41
CA GLU A 253 14.96 25.38 70.58
C GLU A 253 14.28 26.67 71.09
N ALA A 254 13.08 26.98 70.59
CA ALA A 254 12.30 28.12 71.07
C ALA A 254 11.89 27.93 72.54
N GLN A 255 11.49 26.71 72.92
CA GLN A 255 11.15 26.38 74.30
C GLN A 255 12.37 26.43 75.23
N ALA A 256 13.53 25.94 74.77
CA ALA A 256 14.81 26.03 75.49
C ALA A 256 15.31 27.47 75.62
N THR A 257 15.11 28.29 74.59
CA THR A 257 15.46 29.73 74.61
C THR A 257 14.54 30.51 75.55
N ALA A 258 13.24 30.21 75.53
CA ALA A 258 12.28 30.81 76.43
C ALA A 258 12.57 30.47 77.89
N SER A 259 12.89 29.19 78.19
CA SER A 259 13.26 28.77 79.54
C SER A 259 14.56 29.43 80.00
N THR A 260 15.58 29.48 79.13
CA THR A 260 16.85 30.19 79.43
C THR A 260 16.61 31.68 79.66
N SER A 261 15.78 32.33 78.84
CA SER A 261 15.41 33.74 78.99
C SER A 261 14.70 33.99 80.31
N GLN A 262 13.83 33.07 80.74
CA GLN A 262 13.15 33.14 82.03
C GLN A 262 14.15 33.01 83.19
N THR A 263 15.08 32.05 83.12
CA THR A 263 16.14 31.91 84.14
C THR A 263 17.04 33.14 84.21
N VAL A 264 17.40 33.74 83.07
CA VAL A 264 18.18 34.99 83.04
C VAL A 264 17.37 36.15 83.63
N ALA A 265 16.08 36.24 83.34
CA ALA A 265 15.21 37.27 83.91
C ALA A 265 15.06 37.12 85.43
N GLU A 266 14.95 35.89 85.94
CA GLU A 266 14.97 35.59 87.37
C GLU A 266 16.31 35.99 88.01
N MET A 267 17.44 35.56 87.45
CA MET A 267 18.77 35.95 87.95
C MET A 267 18.99 37.47 87.93
N ALA A 268 18.54 38.16 86.87
CA ALA A 268 18.64 39.62 86.79
C ALA A 268 17.76 40.31 87.85
N SER A 269 16.58 39.75 88.13
CA SER A 269 15.68 40.25 89.19
C SER A 269 16.28 40.01 90.58
N GLU A 270 16.86 38.85 90.85
CA GLU A 270 17.57 38.56 92.11
C GLU A 270 18.78 39.47 92.30
N MET A 271 19.55 39.71 91.24
CA MET A 271 20.73 40.59 91.29
C MET A 271 20.33 42.05 91.52
N ALA A 272 19.25 42.52 90.88
CA ALA A 272 18.68 43.84 91.13
C ALA A 272 18.16 43.98 92.57
N ALA A 273 17.48 42.96 93.10
CA ALA A 273 17.02 42.94 94.49
C ALA A 273 18.17 42.87 95.51
N SER A 274 19.34 42.36 95.13
CA SER A 274 20.55 42.35 95.97
C SER A 274 21.31 43.69 96.03
N LEU A 275 20.95 44.64 95.16
CA LEU A 275 21.56 45.97 95.04
C LEU A 275 20.72 47.09 95.68
N GLU A 276 19.48 46.80 96.10
CA GLU A 276 18.69 47.61 97.04
C GLU A 276 19.05 47.30 98.50
#